data_AF-A0A8B0HFI2-F1
#
_entry.id   AF-A0A8B0HFI2-F1
#
_cell.length_a   1.000
_cell.length_b   1.000
_cell.length_c   1.000
_cell.angle_alpha   90.00
_cell.angle_beta   90.00
_cell.angle_gamma   90.00
#
_symmetry.space_group_name_H-M   'P 1'
#
loop_
_entity.id
_entity.type
_entity.pdbx_description
1 polymer ?
#
loop_
_entity_poly.entity_id
_entity_poly.type
_entity_poly.pdbx_seq_one_letter_code
_entity_poly.pdbx_strand_id
1 'polypeptide(L)'
;LKPVAVFPDGARTNGVLVMCEVMMPDGKTPHSTNKRATILDDAGAWFGFEQEYFFYKDGRPLGFPASGYPAPQGPYYTGVGYSNVGDIARKMVEEHLDLCLAAGINHEGINAEVAKGQWEFQIFGKGSKKAADEMWMARYLM
;
A
#
# COMPACT_ATOMS: atom_id res chain seq x y z
N LEU A 1 22.60 -0.16 -2.67
CA LEU A 1 21.38 -0.79 -2.12
C LEU A 1 21.81 -1.88 -1.16
N LYS A 2 21.22 -1.94 0.03
CA LYS A 2 21.49 -2.99 1.02
C LYS A 2 20.17 -3.71 1.33
N PRO A 3 20.03 -5.02 1.03
CA PRO A 3 18.82 -5.78 1.34
C PRO A 3 18.50 -5.75 2.84
N VAL A 4 17.21 -5.61 3.16
CA VAL A 4 16.73 -5.56 4.56
C VAL A 4 15.54 -6.47 4.85
N ALA A 5 14.74 -6.80 3.82
CA ALA A 5 13.66 -7.77 3.93
C ALA A 5 13.41 -8.43 2.56
N VAL A 6 12.89 -9.65 2.58
CA VAL A 6 12.60 -10.45 1.39
C VAL A 6 11.17 -10.96 1.49
N PHE A 7 10.41 -10.80 0.41
CA PHE A 7 9.01 -11.19 0.30
C PHE A 7 8.84 -12.08 -0.94
N PRO A 8 8.05 -13.16 -0.90
CA PRO A 8 7.66 -13.88 -2.11
C PRO A 8 6.98 -12.94 -3.10
N ASP A 9 7.30 -13.05 -4.40
CA ASP A 9 6.63 -12.29 -5.44
C ASP A 9 5.46 -13.10 -6.01
N GLY A 10 4.24 -12.79 -5.58
CA GLY A 10 3.02 -13.47 -6.02
C GLY A 10 2.76 -13.34 -7.53
N ALA A 11 3.35 -12.35 -8.21
CA ALA A 11 3.17 -12.13 -9.65
C ALA A 11 4.20 -12.90 -10.51
N ARG A 12 5.17 -13.60 -9.90
CA ARG A 12 6.25 -14.29 -10.63
C ARG A 12 6.51 -15.70 -10.11
N THR A 13 6.63 -16.67 -11.02
CA THR A 13 7.05 -18.03 -10.67
C THR A 13 8.47 -18.01 -10.08
N ASN A 14 8.61 -18.48 -8.83
CA ASN A 14 9.88 -18.48 -8.08
C ASN A 14 10.54 -17.09 -7.96
N GLY A 15 9.74 -16.02 -7.99
CA GLY A 15 10.21 -14.65 -7.80
C GLY A 15 10.23 -14.23 -6.33
N VAL A 16 11.06 -13.22 -6.05
CA VAL A 16 11.09 -12.54 -4.74
C VAL A 16 11.22 -11.03 -4.93
N LEU A 17 10.59 -10.28 -4.04
CA LEU A 17 10.76 -8.85 -3.86
C LEU A 17 11.76 -8.60 -2.73
N VAL A 18 12.73 -7.72 -2.96
CA VAL A 18 13.78 -7.42 -1.99
C VAL A 18 13.70 -5.95 -1.59
N MET A 19 13.14 -5.68 -0.42
CA MET A 19 13.19 -4.34 0.16
C MET A 19 14.64 -4.03 0.54
N CYS A 20 15.10 -2.86 0.12
CA CYS A 20 16.46 -2.40 0.38
C CYS A 20 16.44 -1.07 1.12
N GLU A 21 17.43 -0.89 2.00
CA GLU A 21 17.81 0.44 2.46
C GLU A 21 18.91 1.03 1.57
N VAL A 22 18.98 2.36 1.54
CA VAL A 22 19.95 3.08 0.72
C VAL A 22 21.12 3.54 1.59
N MET A 23 22.32 3.19 1.15
CA MET A 23 23.59 3.52 1.80
C MET A 23 24.44 4.38 0.86
N MET A 24 25.34 5.18 1.42
CA MET A 24 26.40 5.85 0.68
C MET A 24 27.38 4.80 0.08
N PRO A 25 28.24 5.18 -0.89
CA PRO A 25 29.18 4.25 -1.52
C PRO A 25 30.16 3.56 -0.56
N ASP A 26 30.34 4.10 0.65
CA ASP A 26 31.16 3.48 1.71
C ASP A 26 30.55 2.20 2.31
N GLY A 27 29.28 1.89 1.97
CA GLY A 27 28.55 0.72 2.46
C GLY A 27 28.18 0.76 3.95
N LYS A 28 28.48 1.85 4.66
CA LYS A 28 28.31 1.98 6.12
C LYS A 28 27.40 3.14 6.50
N THR A 29 27.52 4.26 5.82
CA THR A 29 26.76 5.47 6.13
C THR A 29 25.39 5.42 5.44
N PRO A 30 24.27 5.52 6.17
CA PRO A 30 22.96 5.64 5.56
C PRO A 30 22.89 6.87 4.64
N HIS A 31 22.24 6.74 3.48
CA HIS A 31 21.97 7.92 2.65
C HIS A 31 21.05 8.90 3.40
N SER A 32 21.13 10.20 3.10
CA SER A 32 20.34 11.24 3.81
C SER A 32 18.81 11.04 3.75
N THR A 33 18.34 10.32 2.73
CA THR A 33 16.93 9.94 2.56
C THR A 33 16.57 8.59 3.20
N ASN A 34 17.52 7.82 3.73
CA ASN A 34 17.25 6.54 4.40
C ASN A 34 16.65 6.79 5.79
N LYS A 35 15.33 6.94 5.84
CA LYS A 35 14.57 7.08 7.09
C LYS A 35 14.42 5.77 7.85
N ARG A 36 14.56 4.62 7.18
CA ARG A 36 14.55 3.32 7.85
C ARG A 36 15.68 3.20 8.87
N ALA A 37 16.86 3.75 8.56
CA ALA A 37 18.01 3.77 9.46
C ALA A 37 17.76 4.56 10.77
N THR A 38 16.76 5.45 10.81
CA THR A 38 16.42 6.20 12.03
C THR A 38 15.36 5.50 12.89
N ILE A 39 14.79 4.39 12.42
CA ILE A 39 13.79 3.62 13.17
C ILE A 39 14.51 2.74 14.20
N LEU A 40 14.16 2.92 15.48
CA LEU A 40 14.58 2.00 16.54
C LEU A 40 14.10 0.59 16.22
N ASP A 41 14.95 -0.43 16.35
CA ASP A 41 14.58 -1.82 16.10
C ASP A 41 13.94 -2.44 17.35
N ASP A 42 12.64 -2.26 17.50
CA ASP A 42 11.88 -2.72 18.66
C ASP A 42 10.87 -3.78 18.22
N ALA A 43 11.18 -5.05 18.51
CA ALA A 43 10.33 -6.21 18.23
C ALA A 43 9.05 -6.28 19.08
N GLY A 44 8.98 -5.51 20.16
CA GLY A 44 7.84 -5.44 21.07
C GLY A 44 6.81 -4.38 20.69
N ALA A 45 7.14 -3.44 19.80
CA ALA A 45 6.24 -2.39 19.35
C ALA A 45 5.18 -2.92 18.36
N TRP A 46 3.96 -2.37 18.44
CA TRP A 46 2.83 -2.73 17.58
C TRP A 46 2.29 -1.47 16.89
N PHE A 47 1.93 -1.60 15.62
CA PHE A 47 1.44 -0.52 14.79
C PHE A 47 0.26 -0.99 13.96
N GLY A 48 -0.85 -0.25 14.00
CA GLY A 48 -1.91 -0.33 13.00
C GLY A 48 -1.77 0.85 12.06
N PHE A 49 -1.76 0.60 10.76
CA PHE A 49 -1.74 1.63 9.74
C PHE A 49 -2.94 1.50 8.82
N GLU A 50 -3.55 2.63 8.53
CA GLU A 50 -4.67 2.79 7.60
C GLU A 50 -4.17 3.65 6.45
N GLN A 51 -3.93 3.03 5.28
CA GLN A 51 -3.40 3.71 4.10
C GLN A 51 -4.54 4.02 3.13
N GLU A 52 -4.98 5.28 3.14
CA GLU A 52 -5.90 5.80 2.14
C GLU A 52 -5.18 6.18 0.83
N TYR A 53 -5.83 6.01 -0.32
CA TYR A 53 -5.30 6.38 -1.62
C TYR A 53 -6.42 6.61 -2.64
N PHE A 54 -6.10 7.28 -3.74
CA PHE A 54 -7.01 7.47 -4.87
C PHE A 54 -6.42 6.79 -6.11
N PHE A 55 -7.26 6.09 -6.86
CA PHE A 55 -6.92 5.74 -8.23
C PHE A 55 -7.08 6.96 -9.14
N TYR A 56 -6.15 7.14 -10.07
CA TYR A 56 -6.18 8.23 -11.03
C TYR A 56 -6.15 7.70 -12.46
N LYS A 57 -6.89 8.38 -13.34
CA LYS A 57 -6.86 8.17 -14.79
C LYS A 57 -6.97 9.53 -15.47
N ASP A 58 -6.12 9.78 -16.45
CA ASP A 58 -6.10 11.02 -17.24
C ASP A 58 -6.06 12.30 -16.38
N GLY A 59 -5.26 12.26 -15.30
CA GLY A 59 -5.07 13.39 -14.38
C GLY A 59 -6.24 13.66 -13.43
N ARG A 60 -7.25 12.78 -13.37
CA ARG A 60 -8.40 12.89 -12.47
C ARG A 60 -8.62 11.61 -11.65
N PRO A 61 -9.23 11.71 -10.46
CA PRO A 61 -9.63 10.52 -9.71
C PRO A 61 -10.55 9.61 -10.54
N LEU A 62 -10.34 8.30 -10.44
CA LEU A 62 -11.12 7.31 -11.16
C LEU A 62 -12.61 7.43 -10.79
N GLY A 63 -13.47 7.52 -11.80
CA GLY A 63 -14.91 7.68 -11.61
C GLY A 63 -15.38 9.13 -11.45
N PHE A 64 -14.49 10.11 -11.44
CA PHE A 64 -14.87 11.52 -11.57
C PHE A 64 -15.29 11.85 -13.02
N PRO A 65 -16.21 12.80 -13.21
CA PRO A 65 -16.49 13.34 -14.53
C PRO A 65 -15.27 14.07 -15.11
N ALA A 66 -15.25 14.21 -16.44
CA ALA A 66 -14.17 14.90 -17.17
C ALA A 66 -13.95 16.35 -16.69
N SER A 67 -15.01 17.00 -16.22
CA SER A 67 -14.95 18.30 -15.55
C SER A 67 -15.84 18.29 -14.29
N GLY A 68 -15.43 19.06 -13.28
CA GLY A 68 -16.16 19.16 -12.01
C GLY A 68 -15.94 17.97 -11.07
N TYR A 69 -16.95 17.71 -10.25
CA TYR A 69 -16.96 16.74 -9.16
C TYR A 69 -18.10 15.73 -9.35
N PRO A 70 -18.00 14.51 -8.79
CA PRO A 70 -19.11 13.58 -8.76
C PRO A 70 -20.26 14.12 -7.89
N ALA A 71 -21.38 13.38 -7.84
CA ALA A 71 -22.44 13.66 -6.88
C ALA A 71 -21.89 13.69 -5.44
N PRO A 72 -22.54 14.43 -4.51
CA PRO A 72 -22.10 14.56 -3.13
C PRO A 72 -21.77 13.21 -2.47
N GLN A 73 -20.87 13.26 -1.48
CA GLN A 73 -20.50 12.10 -0.68
C GLN A 73 -21.72 11.46 -0.03
N GLY A 74 -21.67 10.13 0.16
CA GLY A 74 -22.77 9.37 0.73
C GLY A 74 -22.79 7.91 0.25
N PRO A 75 -22.95 7.64 -1.06
CA PRO A 75 -23.12 6.28 -1.56
C PRO A 75 -21.80 5.50 -1.76
N TYR A 76 -20.65 6.14 -1.54
CA TYR A 76 -19.34 5.58 -1.91
C TYR A 76 -18.67 4.76 -0.80
N TYR A 77 -18.75 5.22 0.46
CA TYR A 77 -18.13 4.53 1.59
C TYR A 77 -18.70 3.11 1.75
N THR A 78 -17.82 2.10 1.77
CA THR A 78 -18.18 0.67 1.76
C THR A 78 -19.16 0.29 0.63
N GLY A 79 -19.20 1.09 -0.43
CA GLY A 79 -20.18 0.97 -1.51
C GLY A 79 -19.95 -0.27 -2.39
N VAL A 80 -21.04 -0.68 -3.06
CA VAL A 80 -21.06 -1.72 -4.08
C VAL A 80 -21.78 -1.22 -5.33
N GLY A 81 -21.56 -1.91 -6.46
CA GLY A 81 -22.22 -1.61 -7.74
C GLY A 81 -21.50 -0.54 -8.57
N TYR A 82 -21.66 -0.65 -9.89
CA TYR A 82 -20.96 0.18 -10.88
C TYR A 82 -21.10 1.69 -10.63
N SER A 83 -22.29 2.15 -10.21
CA SER A 83 -22.54 3.57 -9.93
C SER A 83 -21.62 4.15 -8.84
N ASN A 84 -21.25 3.32 -7.86
CA ASN A 84 -20.54 3.72 -6.66
C ASN A 84 -19.04 3.43 -6.76
N VAL A 85 -18.67 2.22 -7.20
CA VAL A 85 -17.26 1.76 -7.23
C VAL A 85 -16.62 1.75 -8.62
N GLY A 86 -17.39 1.91 -9.70
CA GLY A 86 -16.90 1.84 -11.08
C GLY A 86 -16.71 0.41 -11.59
N ASP A 87 -16.03 0.29 -12.73
CA ASP A 87 -15.77 -0.96 -13.45
C ASP A 87 -14.54 -1.72 -12.96
N ILE A 88 -13.46 -1.00 -12.63
CA ILE A 88 -12.14 -1.61 -12.40
C ILE A 88 -11.58 -1.42 -10.98
N ALA A 89 -12.05 -0.43 -10.23
CA ALA A 89 -11.44 -0.05 -8.95
C ALA A 89 -11.39 -1.23 -7.96
N ARG A 90 -12.52 -1.92 -7.75
CA ARG A 90 -12.56 -3.09 -6.86
C ARG A 90 -11.63 -4.20 -7.34
N LYS A 91 -11.54 -4.46 -8.65
CA LYS A 91 -10.63 -5.49 -9.16
C LYS A 91 -9.17 -5.22 -8.76
N MET A 92 -8.72 -3.98 -8.89
CA MET A 92 -7.34 -3.60 -8.51
C MET A 92 -7.11 -3.75 -7.00
N VAL A 93 -8.10 -3.40 -6.18
CA VAL A 93 -8.02 -3.51 -4.71
C VAL A 93 -7.96 -4.97 -4.26
N GLU A 94 -8.81 -5.84 -4.83
CA GLU A 94 -8.80 -7.27 -4.50
C GLU A 94 -7.50 -7.94 -4.97
N GLU A 95 -6.99 -7.57 -6.16
CA GLU A 95 -5.70 -8.07 -6.67
C GLU A 95 -4.52 -7.60 -5.81
N HIS A 96 -4.54 -6.35 -5.33
CA HIS A 96 -3.56 -5.84 -4.37
C HIS A 96 -3.59 -6.62 -3.05
N LEU A 97 -4.79 -6.88 -2.50
CA LEU A 97 -4.95 -7.70 -1.28
C LEU A 97 -4.33 -9.09 -1.49
N ASP A 98 -4.66 -9.78 -2.58
CA ASP A 98 -4.13 -11.11 -2.89
C ASP A 98 -2.60 -11.09 -3.01
N LEU A 99 -2.03 -10.08 -3.67
CA LEU A 99 -0.58 -9.92 -3.80
C LEU A 99 0.10 -9.67 -2.45
N CYS A 100 -0.49 -8.84 -1.58
CA CYS A 100 0.02 -8.61 -0.23
C CYS A 100 0.00 -9.88 0.62
N LEU A 101 -1.10 -10.65 0.57
CA LEU A 101 -1.20 -11.93 1.29
C LEU A 101 -0.20 -12.95 0.75
N ALA A 102 -0.01 -13.04 -0.56
CA ALA A 102 0.98 -13.91 -1.19
C ALA A 102 2.43 -13.51 -0.80
N ALA A 103 2.69 -12.22 -0.62
CA ALA A 103 3.95 -11.68 -0.11
C ALA A 103 4.16 -11.92 1.40
N GLY A 104 3.14 -12.42 2.13
CA GLY A 104 3.20 -12.63 3.57
C GLY A 104 3.11 -11.34 4.39
N ILE A 105 2.58 -10.26 3.81
CA ILE A 105 2.31 -9.00 4.52
C ILE A 105 1.08 -9.19 5.40
N ASN A 106 1.11 -8.70 6.65
CA ASN A 106 -0.04 -8.79 7.56
C ASN A 106 -1.11 -7.73 7.23
N HIS A 107 -1.83 -7.99 6.15
CA HIS A 107 -2.89 -7.17 5.60
C HIS A 107 -4.23 -7.53 6.27
N GLU A 108 -4.84 -6.59 6.98
CA GLU A 108 -5.98 -6.86 7.86
C GLU A 108 -7.34 -6.53 7.21
N GLY A 109 -7.37 -5.64 6.22
CA GLY A 109 -8.63 -5.28 5.58
C GLY A 109 -8.49 -4.26 4.46
N ILE A 110 -9.61 -4.05 3.77
CA ILE A 110 -9.80 -3.06 2.73
C ILE A 110 -11.19 -2.44 2.86
N ASN A 111 -11.34 -1.19 2.43
CA ASN A 111 -12.66 -0.58 2.23
C ASN A 111 -12.64 0.44 1.09
N ALA A 112 -13.80 0.61 0.45
CA ALA A 112 -14.06 1.79 -0.35
C ALA A 112 -14.25 2.98 0.59
N GLU A 113 -13.57 4.09 0.31
CA GLU A 113 -13.60 5.29 1.15
C GLU A 113 -14.73 6.25 0.78
N VAL A 114 -14.86 7.34 1.54
CA VAL A 114 -15.97 8.30 1.42
C VAL A 114 -15.99 9.01 0.06
N ALA A 115 -14.84 9.25 -0.58
CA ALA A 115 -14.81 9.86 -1.91
C ALA A 115 -14.82 8.81 -3.03
N LYS A 116 -15.50 9.11 -4.14
CA LYS A 116 -15.52 8.24 -5.32
C LYS A 116 -14.10 8.03 -5.87
N GLY A 117 -13.69 6.77 -6.00
CA GLY A 117 -12.35 6.40 -6.45
C GLY A 117 -11.28 6.38 -5.36
N GLN A 118 -11.65 6.70 -4.12
CA GLN A 118 -10.81 6.55 -2.93
C GLN A 118 -10.99 5.18 -2.30
N TRP A 119 -9.91 4.61 -1.81
CA TRP A 119 -9.87 3.33 -1.14
C TRP A 119 -8.88 3.37 0.00
N GLU A 120 -9.00 2.40 0.90
CA GLU A 120 -8.09 2.20 2.01
C GLU A 120 -7.70 0.72 2.11
N PHE A 121 -6.46 0.48 2.56
CA PHE A 121 -6.04 -0.81 3.08
C PHE A 121 -5.40 -0.68 4.46
N GLN A 122 -5.52 -1.72 5.27
CA GLN A 122 -4.99 -1.75 6.64
C GLN A 122 -3.88 -2.79 6.81
N ILE A 123 -2.81 -2.42 7.52
CA ILE A 123 -1.73 -3.33 7.92
C ILE A 123 -1.53 -3.24 9.43
N PHE A 124 -1.42 -4.41 10.07
CA PHE A 124 -1.09 -4.50 11.48
C PHE A 124 0.28 -5.16 11.66
N GLY A 125 1.27 -4.36 12.04
CA GLY A 125 2.65 -4.81 12.17
C GLY A 125 3.10 -4.94 13.62
N LYS A 126 3.78 -6.03 13.93
CA LYS A 126 4.58 -6.19 15.15
C LYS A 126 6.06 -6.13 14.81
N GLY A 127 6.80 -5.31 15.56
CA GLY A 127 8.17 -4.93 15.27
C GLY A 127 8.22 -3.64 14.44
N SER A 128 8.86 -2.60 14.97
CA SER A 128 8.88 -1.25 14.36
C SER A 128 9.42 -1.21 12.92
N LYS A 129 10.57 -1.85 12.65
CA LYS A 129 11.11 -1.91 11.28
C LYS A 129 10.28 -2.81 10.37
N LYS A 130 9.84 -3.96 10.89
CA LYS A 130 9.01 -4.91 10.14
C LYS A 130 7.70 -4.25 9.69
N ALA A 131 7.00 -3.59 10.60
CA ALA A 131 5.76 -2.88 10.32
C ALA A 131 5.94 -1.79 9.24
N ALA A 132 7.06 -1.05 9.30
CA ALA A 132 7.39 -0.06 8.28
C ALA A 132 7.74 -0.71 6.92
N ASP A 133 8.51 -1.80 6.92
CA ASP A 133 8.90 -2.52 5.70
C ASP A 133 7.67 -3.13 5.00
N GLU A 134 6.76 -3.76 5.76
CA GLU A 134 5.50 -4.30 5.25
C GLU A 134 4.62 -3.22 4.61
N MET A 135 4.47 -2.06 5.26
CA MET A 135 3.73 -0.92 4.69
C MET A 135 4.33 -0.43 3.38
N TRP A 136 5.67 -0.28 3.32
CA TRP A 136 6.34 0.14 2.09
C TRP A 136 6.21 -0.87 0.97
N MET A 137 6.27 -2.17 1.28
CA MET A 137 6.08 -3.21 0.27
C MET A 137 4.63 -3.31 -0.20
N ALA A 138 3.65 -3.10 0.67
CA ALA A 138 2.25 -3.01 0.25
C ALA A 138 2.02 -1.82 -0.67
N ARG A 139 2.67 -0.67 -0.43
CA ARG A 139 2.64 0.47 -1.34
C ARG A 139 3.32 0.21 -2.68
N TYR A 140 4.34 -0.64 -2.73
CA TYR A 140 5.01 -1.03 -3.97
C TYR A 140 4.15 -1.97 -4.83
N LEU A 141 3.39 -2.85 -4.17
CA LEU A 141 2.47 -3.79 -4.83
C LEU A 141 1.21 -3.11 -5.38
N MET A 142 0.89 -1.90 -4.92
CA MET A 142 -0.20 -1.06 -5.40
C MET A 142 0.19 -0.34 -6.70
#